data_AF-A0A9D7EPA7-F1
#
_entry.id   AF-A0A9D7EPA7-F1
#
_cell.length_a   1.000
_cell.length_b   1.000
_cell.length_c   1.000
_cell.angle_alpha   90.00
_cell.angle_beta   90.00
_cell.angle_gamma   90.00
#
_symmetry.space_group_name_H-M   'P 1'
#
loop_
_entity.id
_entity.type
_entity.pdbx_description
1 polymer ?
#
loop_
_entity_poly.entity_id
_entity_poly.type
_entity_poly.pdbx_seq_one_letter_code
_entity_poly.pdbx_strand_id
1 'polypeptide(L)'
;MTNLNCKNIGGTYFKSILISFLLLFFCIYSSGQGKYAGYMKKMISISYTDSRNIPGLEGWEFRQGSMVTPIDNPEMIIADVFQRGNTWICLFSIKEDTASAIQTIMDVVEVKNVLKGWQLYTTSCRQNKVENVEIVALVKWSPSQEFLKPAKQAWRFNRDKRRFEIASVKGVDCINEGLD
;
A
#
# COMPACT_ATOMS: atom_id res chain seq x y z
N MET A 1 -8.60 75.74 -2.01
CA MET A 1 -8.28 74.75 -0.95
C MET A 1 -9.12 73.52 -1.21
N THR A 2 -8.55 72.51 -1.86
CA THR A 2 -9.24 71.26 -2.22
C THR A 2 -8.62 70.12 -1.42
N ASN A 3 -9.41 69.57 -0.48
CA ASN A 3 -9.03 68.42 0.34
C ASN A 3 -9.12 67.14 -0.49
N LEU A 4 -7.99 66.44 -0.65
CA LEU A 4 -7.90 65.10 -1.21
C LEU A 4 -8.16 64.08 -0.10
N ASN A 5 -9.28 63.37 -0.23
CA ASN A 5 -9.71 62.33 0.70
C ASN A 5 -9.15 60.97 0.23
N CYS A 6 -8.17 60.44 0.95
CA CYS A 6 -7.50 59.18 0.63
C CYS A 6 -8.36 58.00 1.10
N LYS A 7 -9.00 57.31 0.15
CA LYS A 7 -9.78 56.09 0.42
C LYS A 7 -8.82 54.91 0.61
N ASN A 8 -8.91 54.29 1.78
CA ASN A 8 -8.19 53.06 2.15
C ASN A 8 -8.70 51.86 1.32
N ILE A 9 -7.88 51.39 0.37
CA ILE A 9 -8.14 50.18 -0.45
C ILE A 9 -7.06 49.16 -0.09
N GLY A 10 -7.22 48.41 1.01
CA GLY A 10 -6.15 47.53 1.49
C GLY A 10 -6.55 46.27 2.26
N GLY A 11 -7.86 45.94 2.38
CA GLY A 11 -8.30 44.89 3.31
C GLY A 11 -8.64 43.52 2.71
N THR A 12 -9.06 43.45 1.44
CA THR A 12 -9.73 42.25 0.88
C THR A 12 -8.82 41.36 0.04
N TYR A 13 -7.79 41.90 -0.61
CA TYR A 13 -6.89 41.10 -1.46
C TYR A 13 -5.96 40.17 -0.66
N PHE A 14 -5.57 40.56 0.56
CA PHE A 14 -4.63 39.79 1.37
C PHE A 14 -5.22 38.45 1.89
N LYS A 15 -6.54 38.40 2.15
CA LYS A 15 -7.23 37.17 2.58
C LYS A 15 -7.36 36.13 1.46
N SER A 16 -7.52 36.57 0.21
CA SER A 16 -7.63 35.66 -0.95
C SER A 16 -6.31 34.97 -1.29
N ILE A 17 -5.17 35.65 -1.11
CA ILE A 17 -3.84 35.06 -1.35
C ILE A 17 -3.54 33.97 -0.30
N LEU A 18 -3.91 34.18 0.95
CA LEU A 18 -3.64 33.23 2.04
C LEU A 18 -4.40 31.89 1.88
N ILE A 19 -5.64 31.93 1.37
CA ILE A 19 -6.46 30.73 1.12
C ILE A 19 -5.88 29.91 -0.06
N SER A 20 -5.36 30.59 -1.08
CA SER A 20 -4.76 29.92 -2.25
C SER A 20 -3.47 29.15 -1.89
N PHE A 21 -2.65 29.68 -0.97
CA PHE A 21 -1.46 28.97 -0.46
C PHE A 21 -1.81 27.75 0.41
N LEU A 22 -2.92 27.79 1.16
CA LEU A 22 -3.37 26.67 1.99
C LEU A 22 -3.90 25.49 1.17
N LEU A 23 -4.56 25.76 0.04
CA LEU A 23 -5.04 24.71 -0.89
C LEU A 23 -3.89 24.03 -1.63
N LEU A 24 -2.84 24.75 -2.00
CA LEU A 24 -1.65 24.18 -2.64
C LEU A 24 -0.86 23.24 -1.70
N PHE A 25 -0.85 23.51 -0.40
CA PHE A 25 -0.18 22.65 0.58
C PHE A 25 -0.89 21.29 0.76
N PHE A 26 -2.22 21.24 0.66
CA PHE A 26 -2.99 20.00 0.80
C PHE A 26 -2.79 19.01 -0.36
N CYS A 27 -2.50 19.49 -1.57
CA CYS A 27 -2.28 18.60 -2.72
C CYS A 27 -0.98 17.79 -2.62
N ILE A 28 0.04 18.28 -1.92
CA ILE A 28 1.36 17.63 -1.86
C ILE A 28 1.35 16.38 -0.94
N TYR A 29 0.50 16.35 0.08
CA TYR A 29 0.43 15.20 1.00
C TYR A 29 -0.21 13.96 0.38
N SER A 30 -1.01 14.14 -0.67
CA SER A 30 -1.75 13.06 -1.34
C SER A 30 -0.93 12.30 -2.40
N SER A 31 0.31 12.72 -2.71
CA SER A 31 1.06 12.18 -3.86
C SER A 31 1.80 10.86 -3.63
N GLY A 32 1.58 10.18 -2.50
CA GLY A 32 2.31 8.95 -2.15
C GLY A 32 1.60 7.64 -2.52
N GLN A 33 0.28 7.65 -2.65
CA GLN A 33 -0.50 6.42 -2.88
C GLN A 33 -0.27 5.90 -4.31
N GLY A 34 -0.09 4.59 -4.46
CA GLY A 34 0.19 3.96 -5.74
C GLY A 34 1.60 4.22 -6.28
N LYS A 35 2.53 4.72 -5.45
CA LYS A 35 3.93 4.95 -5.88
C LYS A 35 4.59 3.69 -6.43
N TYR A 36 4.23 2.52 -5.89
CA TYR A 36 4.78 1.22 -6.29
C TYR A 36 3.79 0.39 -7.11
N ALA A 37 2.64 0.94 -7.49
CA ALA A 37 1.57 0.20 -8.15
C ALA A 37 1.78 0.03 -9.67
N GLY A 38 2.71 0.78 -10.29
CA GLY A 38 2.97 0.70 -11.72
C GLY A 38 1.69 0.83 -12.56
N TYR A 39 1.38 -0.14 -13.42
CA TYR A 39 0.13 -0.11 -14.21
C TYR A 39 -1.11 -0.52 -13.41
N MET A 40 -0.91 -1.12 -12.23
CA MET A 40 -1.96 -1.53 -11.31
C MET A 40 -2.48 -0.38 -10.45
N LYS A 41 -2.00 0.85 -10.67
CA LYS A 41 -2.51 2.04 -9.96
C LYS A 41 -4.02 2.22 -10.10
N LYS A 42 -4.62 1.77 -11.22
CA LYS A 42 -6.07 1.76 -11.45
C LYS A 42 -6.86 0.86 -10.49
N MET A 43 -6.20 -0.05 -9.79
CA MET A 43 -6.84 -0.94 -8.82
C MET A 43 -7.15 -0.24 -7.50
N ILE A 44 -6.47 0.87 -7.22
CA ILE A 44 -6.67 1.63 -5.98
C ILE A 44 -8.08 2.19 -5.97
N SER A 45 -8.73 2.12 -4.81
CA SER A 45 -10.13 2.47 -4.57
C SER A 45 -11.16 1.56 -5.24
N ILE A 46 -10.76 0.45 -5.88
CA ILE A 46 -11.72 -0.60 -6.26
C ILE A 46 -12.22 -1.28 -4.99
N SER A 47 -13.54 -1.37 -4.87
CA SER A 47 -14.20 -2.12 -3.82
C SER A 47 -14.67 -3.49 -4.32
N TYR A 48 -14.59 -4.50 -3.48
CA TYR A 48 -14.97 -5.89 -3.80
C TYR A 48 -15.47 -6.61 -2.54
N THR A 49 -16.13 -7.75 -2.72
CA THR A 49 -16.65 -8.59 -1.63
C THR A 49 -16.06 -10.00 -1.59
N ASP A 50 -15.45 -10.45 -2.69
CA ASP A 50 -14.80 -11.76 -2.81
C ASP A 50 -13.41 -11.56 -3.43
N SER A 51 -12.35 -11.92 -2.72
CA SER A 51 -10.96 -11.79 -3.18
C SER A 51 -10.65 -12.69 -4.39
N ARG A 52 -11.50 -13.68 -4.69
CA ARG A 52 -11.41 -14.52 -5.90
C ARG A 52 -12.00 -13.84 -7.14
N ASN A 53 -12.76 -12.75 -6.97
CA ASN A 53 -13.45 -12.05 -8.05
C ASN A 53 -13.25 -10.53 -7.95
N ILE A 54 -11.99 -10.10 -7.90
CA ILE A 54 -11.63 -8.68 -7.89
C ILE A 54 -11.64 -8.14 -9.33
N PRO A 55 -12.44 -7.11 -9.65
CA PRO A 55 -12.47 -6.51 -10.98
C PRO A 55 -11.07 -6.05 -11.45
N GLY A 56 -10.65 -6.45 -12.66
CA GLY A 56 -9.34 -6.10 -13.20
C GLY A 56 -8.22 -7.09 -12.88
N LEU A 57 -8.51 -8.17 -12.14
CA LEU A 57 -7.61 -9.29 -11.89
C LEU A 57 -7.94 -10.54 -12.71
N GLU A 58 -8.65 -10.41 -13.83
CA GLU A 58 -8.94 -11.54 -14.71
C GLU A 58 -7.62 -12.15 -15.23
N GLY A 59 -7.46 -13.46 -15.03
CA GLY A 59 -6.26 -14.22 -15.40
C GLY A 59 -5.06 -14.05 -14.46
N TRP A 60 -5.24 -13.45 -13.28
CA TRP A 60 -4.26 -13.50 -12.20
C TRP A 60 -4.53 -14.69 -11.28
N GLU A 61 -3.46 -15.32 -10.81
CA GLU A 61 -3.51 -16.44 -9.88
C GLU A 61 -3.30 -15.93 -8.45
N PHE A 62 -4.20 -16.28 -7.54
CA PHE A 62 -4.02 -16.02 -6.11
C PHE A 62 -2.92 -16.91 -5.54
N ARG A 63 -2.00 -16.34 -4.75
CA ARG A 63 -0.84 -17.05 -4.21
C ARG A 63 -0.81 -17.07 -2.68
N GLN A 64 -1.16 -15.96 -2.06
CA GLN A 64 -1.17 -15.80 -0.60
C GLN A 64 -2.22 -14.76 -0.23
N GLY A 65 -2.88 -14.95 0.90
CA GLY A 65 -3.73 -13.94 1.52
C GLY A 65 -3.49 -13.96 3.01
N SER A 66 -3.43 -12.80 3.64
CA SER A 66 -3.04 -12.73 5.05
C SER A 66 -3.62 -11.51 5.75
N MET A 67 -3.95 -11.69 7.03
CA MET A 67 -4.50 -10.64 7.87
C MET A 67 -3.38 -9.84 8.53
N VAL A 68 -3.41 -8.52 8.34
CA VAL A 68 -2.44 -7.58 8.91
C VAL A 68 -2.93 -7.04 10.26
N THR A 69 -4.24 -7.04 10.46
CA THR A 69 -4.89 -6.77 11.76
C THR A 69 -5.66 -8.00 12.23
N PRO A 70 -5.85 -8.15 13.56
CA PRO A 70 -6.75 -9.16 14.12
C PRO A 70 -8.20 -9.05 13.58
N ILE A 71 -8.95 -10.15 13.64
CA ILE A 71 -10.31 -10.23 13.07
C ILE A 71 -11.34 -9.34 13.78
N ASP A 72 -11.11 -9.05 15.05
CA ASP A 72 -11.92 -8.18 15.90
C ASP A 72 -11.53 -6.70 15.77
N ASN A 73 -10.53 -6.38 14.94
CA ASN A 73 -10.17 -5.00 14.67
C ASN A 73 -11.30 -4.33 13.86
N PRO A 74 -11.78 -3.13 14.26
CA PRO A 74 -12.81 -2.40 13.50
C PRO A 74 -12.35 -2.05 12.09
N GLU A 75 -11.03 -1.93 11.87
CA GLU A 75 -10.41 -1.79 10.57
C GLU A 75 -9.69 -3.11 10.24
N MET A 76 -10.40 -4.01 9.55
CA MET A 76 -9.81 -5.27 9.13
C MET A 76 -8.97 -5.04 7.88
N ILE A 77 -7.73 -5.48 7.96
CA ILE A 77 -6.72 -5.20 6.95
C ILE A 77 -6.19 -6.52 6.40
N ILE A 78 -6.21 -6.65 5.08
CA ILE A 78 -5.81 -7.86 4.36
C ILE A 78 -4.76 -7.50 3.31
N ALA A 79 -3.73 -8.34 3.23
CA ALA A 79 -2.74 -8.32 2.17
C ALA A 79 -2.92 -9.57 1.30
N ASP A 80 -3.24 -9.38 0.02
CA ASP A 80 -3.43 -10.46 -0.95
C ASP A 80 -2.39 -10.38 -2.06
N VAL A 81 -1.73 -11.51 -2.33
CA VAL A 81 -0.70 -11.65 -3.35
C VAL A 81 -1.25 -12.41 -4.55
N PHE A 82 -1.05 -11.82 -5.72
CA PHE A 82 -1.41 -12.44 -6.99
C PHE A 82 -0.21 -12.49 -7.94
N GLN A 83 -0.25 -13.45 -8.86
CA GLN A 83 0.78 -13.64 -9.87
C GLN A 83 0.16 -13.76 -11.27
N ARG A 84 0.83 -13.17 -12.27
CA ARG A 84 0.57 -13.42 -13.69
C ARG A 84 1.88 -13.44 -14.46
N GLY A 85 2.29 -14.63 -14.91
CA GLY A 85 3.61 -14.84 -15.51
C GLY A 85 4.73 -14.52 -14.52
N ASN A 86 5.62 -13.59 -14.88
CA ASN A 86 6.72 -13.12 -14.02
C ASN A 86 6.39 -11.80 -13.29
N THR A 87 5.13 -11.36 -13.29
CA THR A 87 4.66 -10.21 -12.54
C THR A 87 3.90 -10.68 -11.30
N TRP A 88 4.24 -10.08 -10.17
CA TRP A 88 3.60 -10.28 -8.88
C TRP A 88 2.99 -8.96 -8.42
N ILE A 89 1.86 -9.04 -7.74
CA ILE A 89 1.24 -7.90 -7.08
C ILE A 89 0.90 -8.27 -5.65
N CYS A 90 1.00 -7.30 -4.75
CA CYS A 90 0.39 -7.35 -3.43
C CYS A 90 -0.63 -6.22 -3.35
N LEU A 91 -1.88 -6.59 -3.11
CA LEU A 91 -2.98 -5.68 -2.82
C LEU A 91 -3.08 -5.52 -1.31
N PHE A 92 -3.23 -4.29 -0.86
CA PHE A 92 -3.53 -4.02 0.54
C PHE A 92 -4.93 -3.45 0.62
N SER A 93 -5.84 -4.18 1.27
CA SER A 93 -7.26 -3.87 1.30
C SER A 93 -7.73 -3.60 2.72
N ILE A 94 -8.65 -2.67 2.86
CA ILE A 94 -9.26 -2.31 4.15
C ILE A 94 -10.76 -2.57 4.09
N LYS A 95 -11.27 -3.18 5.15
CA LYS A 95 -12.67 -3.34 5.47
C LYS A 95 -12.98 -2.43 6.67
N GLU A 96 -13.61 -1.28 6.40
CA GLU A 96 -13.90 -0.25 7.42
C GLU A 96 -15.16 -0.57 8.25
N ASP A 97 -16.01 -1.47 7.78
CA ASP A 97 -17.21 -1.95 8.50
C ASP A 97 -17.17 -3.48 8.57
N THR A 98 -17.01 -4.02 9.78
CA THR A 98 -16.94 -5.46 10.01
C THR A 98 -18.26 -6.18 9.72
N ALA A 99 -19.40 -5.49 9.75
CA ALA A 99 -20.71 -6.02 9.38
C ALA A 99 -20.93 -6.05 7.85
N SER A 100 -20.27 -5.16 7.11
CA SER A 100 -20.22 -5.20 5.65
C SER A 100 -19.35 -6.38 5.17
N ALA A 101 -19.50 -6.82 3.93
CA ALA A 101 -18.52 -7.70 3.27
C ALA A 101 -17.57 -6.94 2.34
N ILE A 102 -17.72 -5.62 2.25
CA ILE A 102 -17.02 -4.78 1.29
C ILE A 102 -15.61 -4.47 1.78
N GLN A 103 -14.64 -4.70 0.92
CA GLN A 103 -13.24 -4.34 1.08
C GLN A 103 -12.86 -3.34 0.01
N THR A 104 -11.98 -2.40 0.31
CA THR A 104 -11.46 -1.43 -0.65
C THR A 104 -9.95 -1.54 -0.75
N ILE A 105 -9.43 -1.63 -1.97
CA ILE A 105 -7.98 -1.65 -2.23
C ILE A 105 -7.40 -0.26 -1.94
N MET A 106 -6.52 -0.17 -0.96
CA MET A 106 -5.91 1.08 -0.54
C MET A 106 -4.60 1.36 -1.25
N ASP A 107 -3.77 0.33 -1.47
CA ASP A 107 -2.55 0.50 -2.24
C ASP A 107 -2.10 -0.82 -2.85
N VAL A 108 -1.18 -0.73 -3.80
CA VAL A 108 -0.66 -1.87 -4.55
C VAL A 108 0.86 -1.78 -4.66
N VAL A 109 1.53 -2.90 -4.42
CA VAL A 109 2.91 -3.13 -4.87
C VAL A 109 2.86 -3.97 -6.13
N GLU A 110 3.44 -3.48 -7.22
CA GLU A 110 3.66 -4.25 -8.43
C GLU A 110 5.17 -4.56 -8.59
N VAL A 111 5.48 -5.84 -8.79
CA VAL A 111 6.84 -6.32 -9.03
C VAL A 111 6.87 -7.08 -10.37
N LYS A 112 7.53 -6.49 -11.37
CA LYS A 112 7.70 -7.09 -12.70
C LYS A 112 9.03 -7.86 -12.78
N ASN A 113 9.13 -8.75 -13.77
CA ASN A 113 10.37 -9.47 -14.09
C ASN A 113 10.94 -10.24 -12.89
N VAL A 114 10.06 -10.84 -12.08
CA VAL A 114 10.45 -11.69 -10.97
C VAL A 114 11.16 -12.93 -11.52
N LEU A 115 12.36 -13.19 -11.02
CA LEU A 115 13.19 -14.31 -11.43
C LEU A 115 12.61 -15.63 -10.91
N LYS A 116 12.82 -16.74 -11.63
CA LYS A 116 12.42 -18.07 -11.15
C LYS A 116 13.02 -18.35 -9.77
N GLY A 117 12.20 -18.88 -8.87
CA GLY A 117 12.56 -19.15 -7.47
C GLY A 117 12.52 -17.92 -6.55
N TRP A 118 12.03 -16.78 -7.03
CA TRP A 118 11.70 -15.62 -6.20
C TRP A 118 10.19 -15.45 -6.13
N GLN A 119 9.68 -15.06 -4.96
CA GLN A 119 8.26 -14.93 -4.68
C GLN A 119 8.01 -13.73 -3.76
N LEU A 120 6.84 -13.11 -3.89
CA LEU A 120 6.40 -12.05 -2.99
C LEU A 120 5.71 -12.69 -1.78
N TYR A 121 6.19 -12.36 -0.58
CA TYR A 121 5.66 -12.83 0.69
C TYR A 121 5.10 -11.67 1.50
N THR A 122 4.01 -11.93 2.22
CA THR A 122 3.36 -10.99 3.14
C THR A 122 3.29 -11.55 4.56
N THR A 123 3.04 -10.67 5.54
CA THR A 123 2.64 -10.88 6.95
C THR A 123 3.50 -11.76 7.86
N SER A 124 4.17 -12.79 7.35
CA SER A 124 5.03 -13.68 8.13
C SER A 124 6.51 -13.28 8.00
N CYS A 125 6.73 -12.00 7.71
CA CYS A 125 8.05 -11.41 7.58
C CYS A 125 8.50 -10.75 8.89
N ARG A 126 9.81 -10.78 9.12
CA ARG A 126 10.45 -10.16 10.27
C ARG A 126 11.46 -9.14 9.78
N GLN A 127 11.78 -8.18 10.63
CA GLN A 127 12.95 -7.32 10.46
C GLN A 127 13.80 -7.37 11.73
N ASN A 128 15.08 -7.73 11.55
CA ASN A 128 15.99 -7.97 12.67
C ASN A 128 15.43 -9.00 13.67
N LYS A 129 14.79 -10.06 13.16
CA LYS A 129 14.13 -11.15 13.92
C LYS A 129 12.90 -10.73 14.72
N VAL A 130 12.41 -9.50 14.55
CA VAL A 130 11.15 -9.03 15.13
C VAL A 130 10.06 -9.12 14.07
N GLU A 131 8.95 -9.79 14.40
CA GLU A 131 7.80 -9.90 13.51
C GLU A 131 7.30 -8.53 13.07
N ASN A 132 7.01 -8.42 11.78
CA ASN A 132 6.43 -7.22 11.21
C ASN A 132 5.48 -7.59 10.08
N VAL A 133 4.21 -7.73 10.47
CA VAL A 133 3.10 -8.09 9.57
C VAL A 133 2.85 -7.08 8.45
N GLU A 134 3.40 -5.87 8.55
CA GLU A 134 3.26 -4.82 7.54
C GLU A 134 4.31 -4.93 6.43
N ILE A 135 5.31 -5.80 6.58
CA ILE A 135 6.35 -6.01 5.58
C ILE A 135 5.84 -6.93 4.48
N VAL A 136 6.07 -6.50 3.25
CA VAL A 136 5.95 -7.29 2.03
C VAL A 136 7.34 -7.40 1.43
N ALA A 137 7.81 -8.61 1.15
CA ALA A 137 9.18 -8.82 0.69
C ALA A 137 9.24 -9.76 -0.51
N LEU A 138 10.10 -9.42 -1.47
CA LEU A 138 10.49 -10.32 -2.54
C LEU A 138 11.66 -11.18 -2.05
N VAL A 139 11.38 -12.45 -1.77
CA VAL A 139 12.34 -13.38 -1.17
C VAL A 139 12.62 -14.56 -2.11
N LYS A 140 13.78 -15.19 -1.92
CA LYS A 140 14.12 -16.42 -2.62
C LYS A 140 13.43 -17.59 -1.93
N TRP A 141 12.55 -18.29 -2.64
CA TRP A 141 11.87 -19.48 -2.14
C TRP A 141 12.85 -20.64 -2.02
N SER A 142 12.76 -21.38 -0.92
CA SER A 142 13.58 -22.56 -0.65
C SER A 142 12.82 -23.51 0.30
N PRO A 143 12.37 -24.68 -0.17
CA PRO A 143 11.50 -25.57 0.61
C PRO A 143 12.19 -26.13 1.86
N SER A 144 13.52 -26.20 1.85
CA SER A 144 14.33 -26.72 2.96
C SER A 144 14.67 -25.68 4.03
N GLN A 145 14.29 -24.41 3.85
CA GLN A 145 14.61 -23.35 4.81
C GLN A 145 13.36 -22.94 5.57
N GLU A 146 13.46 -22.89 6.90
CA GLU A 146 12.42 -22.33 7.78
C GLU A 146 12.20 -20.83 7.55
N PHE A 147 13.27 -20.10 7.22
CA PHE A 147 13.22 -18.67 6.92
C PHE A 147 13.79 -18.40 5.53
N LEU A 148 12.99 -17.75 4.70
CA LEU A 148 13.32 -17.34 3.34
C LEU A 148 14.21 -16.10 3.39
N LYS A 149 15.44 -16.26 2.91
CA LYS A 149 16.44 -15.20 2.81
C LYS A 149 17.35 -15.44 1.60
N PRO A 150 17.96 -14.38 1.03
CA PRO A 150 17.79 -12.97 1.37
C PRO A 150 16.51 -12.36 0.75
N ALA A 151 16.01 -11.29 1.34
CA ALA A 151 15.07 -10.39 0.67
C ALA A 151 15.81 -9.53 -0.36
N LYS A 152 15.31 -9.48 -1.60
CA LYS A 152 15.85 -8.64 -2.69
C LYS A 152 15.23 -7.25 -2.68
N GLN A 153 13.95 -7.16 -2.33
CA GLN A 153 13.20 -5.92 -2.17
C GLN A 153 12.24 -6.08 -1.00
N ALA A 154 11.95 -4.97 -0.32
CA ALA A 154 10.99 -4.94 0.77
C ALA A 154 10.20 -3.62 0.73
N TRP A 155 8.93 -3.73 1.05
CA TRP A 155 8.01 -2.62 1.26
C TRP A 155 7.38 -2.79 2.63
N ARG A 156 6.96 -1.67 3.21
CA ARG A 156 6.18 -1.66 4.44
C ARG A 156 4.90 -0.90 4.19
N PHE A 157 3.76 -1.47 4.54
CA PHE A 157 2.53 -0.71 4.55
C PHE A 157 2.50 0.22 5.77
N ASN A 158 2.34 1.52 5.51
CA ASN A 158 2.16 2.52 6.54
C ASN A 158 0.66 2.71 6.77
N ARG A 159 0.14 2.20 7.90
CA ARG A 159 -1.29 2.25 8.24
C ARG A 159 -1.83 3.67 8.30
N ASP A 160 -1.10 4.57 8.96
CA ASP A 160 -1.50 5.97 9.11
C ASP A 160 -1.65 6.69 7.76
N LYS A 161 -0.76 6.37 6.81
CA LYS A 161 -0.75 6.98 5.48
C LYS A 161 -1.51 6.17 4.43
N ARG A 162 -2.04 5.00 4.81
CA ARG A 162 -2.75 4.03 3.96
C ARG A 162 -2.01 3.74 2.63
N ARG A 163 -0.69 3.57 2.69
CA ARG A 163 0.17 3.38 1.50
C ARG A 163 1.44 2.60 1.79
N PHE A 164 2.01 2.01 0.75
CA PHE A 164 3.32 1.37 0.81
C PHE A 164 4.46 2.39 0.80
N GLU A 165 5.47 2.11 1.62
CA GLU A 165 6.74 2.82 1.66
C GLU A 165 7.89 1.82 1.43
N ILE A 166 9.01 2.29 0.88
CA ILE A 166 10.19 1.43 0.73
C ILE A 166 10.69 1.03 2.12
N ALA A 167 10.99 -0.25 2.31
CA ALA A 167 11.61 -0.77 3.52
C ALA A 167 13.06 -1.18 3.24
N SER A 168 13.90 -1.10 4.26
CA SER A 168 15.26 -1.67 4.18
C SER A 168 15.18 -3.18 4.10
N VAL A 169 15.89 -3.80 3.15
CA VAL A 169 16.03 -5.25 3.05
C VAL A 169 16.95 -5.84 4.14
N LYS A 170 17.72 -4.98 4.83
CA LYS A 170 18.66 -5.43 5.86
C LYS A 170 17.88 -6.04 7.03
N GLY A 171 18.22 -7.27 7.35
CA GLY A 171 17.60 -8.03 8.44
C GLY A 171 16.18 -8.52 8.13
N VAL A 172 15.72 -8.42 6.88
CA VAL A 172 14.42 -8.96 6.47
C VAL A 172 14.55 -10.44 6.12
N ASP A 173 13.76 -11.27 6.79
CA ASP A 173 13.48 -12.67 6.44
C ASP A 173 11.98 -12.94 6.58
N CYS A 174 11.47 -13.98 5.91
CA CYS A 174 10.06 -14.38 6.04
C CYS A 174 9.97 -15.86 6.37
N ILE A 175 9.01 -16.25 7.20
CA ILE A 175 8.75 -17.64 7.54
C ILE A 175 8.33 -18.37 6.26
N ASN A 176 8.93 -19.53 6.03
CA ASN A 176 8.48 -20.45 5.01
C ASN A 176 7.37 -21.31 5.60
N GLU A 177 6.12 -20.90 5.39
CA GLU A 177 4.95 -21.63 5.89
C GLU A 177 4.63 -22.90 5.10
N GLY A 178 5.49 -23.29 4.14
CA GLY A 178 5.25 -24.49 3.32
C GLY A 178 4.01 -24.37 2.45
N LEU A 179 3.74 -23.15 1.95
CA LEU A 179 2.68 -22.92 0.97
C LEU A 179 3.03 -23.69 -0.33
N ASP A 180 2.56 -24.94 -0.38
CA ASP A 180 2.58 -25.81 -1.55
C ASP A 180 1.47 -25.44 -2.54
#